data_AF-A0A7K3AAX2-F1
#
_entry.id   AF-A0A7K3AAX2-F1
#
_cell.length_a   1.000
_cell.length_b   1.000
_cell.length_c   1.000
_cell.angle_alpha   90.00
_cell.angle_beta   90.00
_cell.angle_gamma   90.00
#
_symmetry.space_group_name_H-M   'P 1'
#
loop_
_entity.id
_entity.type
_entity.pdbx_description
1 polymer ?
#
loop_
_entity_poly.entity_id
_entity_poly.type
_entity_poly.pdbx_seq_one_letter_code
_entity_poly.pdbx_strand_id
1 'polypeptide(L)'
;MTIFGRVRMLAHQLAEYEIDLVLESGARDGAFGRGLRRAGYRGRIVSFEPFGGARSGVRRIAARDTDWDVVPYALGDRDGTWMRRLDGMWEDVVAPGERVLLQVDEVAELPQVMDGAGVFGDDLTLVRTGAAREAAFA
;
A
#
# COMPACT_ATOMS: atom_id res chain seq x y z
N MET A 1 -2.40 16.30 18.28
CA MET A 1 -1.40 15.34 17.78
C MET A 1 -0.98 15.76 16.37
N THR A 2 0.27 16.17 16.18
CA THR A 2 0.76 16.66 14.88
C THR A 2 0.93 15.53 13.88
N ILE A 3 1.04 15.89 12.61
CA ILE A 3 0.92 14.96 11.51
C ILE A 3 2.15 14.07 11.31
N PHE A 4 3.33 14.63 11.60
CA PHE A 4 4.58 13.89 11.79
C PHE A 4 4.45 12.80 12.86
N GLY A 5 3.62 13.01 13.88
CA GLY A 5 3.37 12.02 14.93
C GLY A 5 2.68 10.76 14.41
N ARG A 6 1.73 10.87 13.46
CA ARG A 6 0.97 9.70 12.98
C ARG A 6 1.80 8.76 12.13
N VAL A 7 2.59 9.30 11.20
CA VAL A 7 3.41 8.49 10.28
C VAL A 7 4.56 7.84 11.05
N ARG A 8 5.10 8.54 12.05
CA ARG A 8 6.14 8.00 12.93
C ARG A 8 5.59 6.90 13.84
N MET A 9 4.38 7.07 14.38
CA MET A 9 3.67 6.01 15.11
C MET A 9 3.41 4.79 14.22
N LEU A 10 2.98 5.00 12.98
CA LEU A 10 2.84 3.92 12.01
C LEU A 10 4.19 3.22 11.77
N ALA A 11 5.28 3.93 11.53
CA ALA A 11 6.60 3.30 11.36
C ALA A 11 7.04 2.48 12.59
N HIS A 12 6.71 2.93 13.80
CA HIS A 12 6.92 2.14 15.02
C HIS A 12 6.08 0.86 15.02
N GLN A 13 4.80 0.93 14.64
CA GLN A 13 3.96 -0.27 14.51
C GLN A 13 4.50 -1.21 13.42
N LEU A 14 4.93 -0.68 12.27
CA LEU A 14 5.54 -1.50 11.23
C LEU A 14 6.80 -2.23 11.73
N ALA A 15 7.61 -1.59 12.57
CA ALA A 15 8.76 -2.23 13.19
C ALA A 15 8.36 -3.27 14.25
N GLU A 16 7.30 -3.03 15.02
CA GLU A 16 6.78 -3.94 16.06
C GLU A 16 6.20 -5.24 15.46
N TYR A 17 5.39 -5.13 14.41
CA TYR A 17 4.92 -6.27 13.62
C TYR A 17 5.98 -6.75 12.61
N GLU A 18 7.10 -6.03 12.58
CA GLU A 18 8.27 -6.24 11.71
C GLU A 18 7.84 -6.51 10.25
N ILE A 19 6.96 -5.64 9.74
CA ILE A 19 6.41 -5.69 8.38
C ILE A 19 7.54 -5.58 7.35
N ASP A 20 7.54 -6.51 6.39
CA ASP A 20 8.52 -6.59 5.30
C ASP A 20 7.98 -5.90 4.03
N LEU A 21 6.66 -5.95 3.82
CA LEU A 21 5.99 -5.44 2.64
C LEU A 21 4.74 -4.62 3.01
N VAL A 22 4.60 -3.45 2.39
CA VAL A 22 3.37 -2.67 2.39
C VAL A 22 2.72 -2.72 1.01
N LEU A 23 1.52 -3.29 0.93
CA LEU A 23 0.62 -3.17 -0.21
C LEU A 23 -0.29 -1.96 0.01
N GLU A 24 -0.27 -1.00 -0.91
CA GLU A 24 -1.03 0.25 -0.79
C GLU A 24 -2.06 0.36 -1.93
N SER A 25 -3.35 0.22 -1.59
CA SER A 25 -4.46 0.44 -2.52
C SER A 25 -4.88 1.91 -2.51
N GLY A 26 -4.78 2.57 -3.67
CA GLY A 26 -5.18 3.97 -3.84
C GLY A 26 -4.06 4.97 -3.59
N ALA A 27 -2.85 4.68 -4.08
CA ALA A 27 -1.65 5.46 -3.78
C ALA A 27 -1.68 6.94 -4.24
N ARG A 28 -2.60 7.32 -5.13
CA ARG A 28 -2.84 8.71 -5.57
C ARG A 28 -1.58 9.44 -6.02
N ASP A 29 -1.04 10.32 -5.17
CA ASP A 29 0.13 11.15 -5.43
C ASP A 29 1.42 10.60 -4.81
N GLY A 30 1.37 9.43 -4.16
CA GLY A 30 2.49 8.75 -3.51
C GLY A 30 2.88 9.35 -2.16
N ALA A 31 2.02 10.18 -1.55
CA ALA A 31 2.34 10.84 -0.28
C ALA A 31 2.52 9.86 0.88
N PHE A 32 1.74 8.80 0.95
CA PHE A 32 1.84 7.82 2.03
C PHE A 32 3.15 7.03 1.98
N GLY A 33 3.50 6.42 0.84
CA GLY A 33 4.79 5.73 0.70
C GLY A 33 5.99 6.66 0.95
N ARG A 34 5.94 7.91 0.47
CA ARG A 34 6.95 8.94 0.75
C ARG A 34 7.05 9.23 2.25
N GLY A 35 5.89 9.29 2.90
CA GLY A 35 5.74 9.40 4.34
C GLY A 35 6.45 8.28 5.09
N LEU A 36 6.18 7.04 4.71
CA LEU A 36 6.82 5.86 5.29
C LEU A 36 8.35 5.91 5.17
N ARG A 37 8.86 6.27 3.99
CA ARG A 37 10.32 6.44 3.78
C ARG A 37 10.91 7.50 4.68
N ARG A 38 10.26 8.67 4.81
CA ARG A 38 10.68 9.75 5.72
C ARG A 38 10.62 9.33 7.19
N ALA A 39 9.68 8.47 7.57
CA ALA A 39 9.54 7.96 8.93
C ALA A 39 10.48 6.79 9.26
N GLY A 40 11.24 6.29 8.28
CA GLY A 40 12.28 5.29 8.50
C GLY A 40 11.90 3.87 8.09
N TYR A 41 10.73 3.64 7.52
CA TYR A 41 10.39 2.32 6.96
C TYR A 41 11.29 2.00 5.76
N ARG A 42 11.86 0.79 5.75
CA ARG A 42 12.82 0.31 4.74
C ARG A 42 12.40 -0.97 4.02
N GLY A 43 11.31 -1.60 4.44
CA GLY A 43 10.75 -2.73 3.70
C GLY A 43 10.16 -2.32 2.36
N ARG A 44 9.71 -3.30 1.58
CA ARG A 44 9.15 -3.08 0.24
C ARG A 44 7.82 -2.34 0.31
N ILE A 45 7.51 -1.60 -0.75
CA ILE A 45 6.22 -0.95 -0.99
C ILE A 45 5.75 -1.33 -2.38
N VAL A 46 4.49 -1.78 -2.49
CA VAL A 46 3.81 -1.96 -3.77
C VAL A 46 2.57 -1.08 -3.77
N SER A 47 2.61 -0.03 -4.58
CA SER A 47 1.52 0.95 -4.70
C SER A 47 0.64 0.62 -5.91
N PHE A 48 -0.64 0.43 -5.67
CA PHE A 48 -1.68 0.16 -6.67
C PHE A 48 -2.37 1.47 -7.05
N GLU A 49 -2.24 1.87 -8.33
CA GLU A 49 -2.90 3.06 -8.87
C GLU A 49 -3.29 2.85 -10.35
N PRO A 50 -4.58 2.68 -10.67
CA PRO A 50 -5.01 2.38 -12.03
C PRO A 50 -4.88 3.58 -12.98
N PHE A 51 -5.04 4.81 -12.49
CA PHE A 51 -5.22 5.97 -13.36
C PHE A 51 -3.90 6.64 -13.69
N GLY A 52 -3.60 6.73 -14.99
CA GLY A 52 -2.30 7.17 -15.50
C GLY A 52 -1.82 8.53 -14.99
N GLY A 53 -2.74 9.48 -14.76
CA GLY A 53 -2.41 10.80 -14.20
C GLY A 53 -1.79 10.69 -12.81
N ALA A 54 -2.54 10.13 -11.86
CA ALA A 54 -2.09 9.88 -10.49
C ALA A 54 -0.86 8.95 -10.45
N ARG A 55 -0.92 7.82 -11.17
CA ARG A 55 0.18 6.83 -11.27
C ARG A 55 1.51 7.46 -11.70
N SER A 56 1.48 8.43 -12.62
CA SER A 56 2.70 9.10 -13.07
C SER A 56 3.40 9.89 -11.96
N GLY A 57 2.63 10.44 -11.02
CA GLY A 57 3.14 11.10 -9.83
C GLY A 57 3.86 10.13 -8.90
N VAL A 58 3.18 9.03 -8.55
CA VAL A 58 3.75 7.97 -7.70
C VAL A 58 5.04 7.40 -8.31
N ARG A 59 5.02 7.07 -9.60
CA ARG A 59 6.20 6.54 -10.32
C ARG A 59 7.38 7.50 -10.27
N ARG A 60 7.14 8.81 -10.35
CA ARG A 60 8.23 9.80 -10.27
C ARG A 60 8.87 9.81 -8.89
N ILE A 61 8.08 9.65 -7.84
CA ILE A 61 8.57 9.60 -6.45
C ILE A 61 9.33 8.30 -6.20
N ALA A 62 8.79 7.17 -6.67
CA ALA A 62 9.38 5.84 -6.53
C ALA A 62 10.59 5.59 -7.45
N ALA A 63 10.84 6.43 -8.46
CA ALA A 63 11.79 6.16 -9.55
C ALA A 63 13.24 5.81 -9.14
N ARG A 64 13.68 6.16 -7.94
CA ARG A 64 15.02 5.87 -7.42
C ARG A 64 15.02 4.92 -6.22
N ASP A 65 13.86 4.36 -5.90
CA ASP A 65 13.64 3.45 -4.79
C ASP A 65 13.42 2.05 -5.36
N THR A 66 14.44 1.21 -5.27
CA THR A 66 14.40 -0.16 -5.83
C THR A 66 13.44 -1.07 -5.07
N ASP A 67 13.02 -0.67 -3.87
CA ASP A 67 12.09 -1.41 -3.02
C ASP A 67 10.68 -0.80 -3.08
N TRP A 68 10.38 -0.02 -4.13
CA TRP A 68 9.07 0.60 -4.33
C TRP A 68 8.55 0.41 -5.75
N ASP A 69 7.61 -0.53 -5.89
CA ASP A 69 6.92 -0.82 -7.15
C ASP A 69 5.60 -0.06 -7.27
N VAL A 70 5.21 0.27 -8.51
CA VAL A 70 3.94 0.93 -8.82
C VAL A 70 3.18 0.19 -9.91
N VAL A 71 2.09 -0.47 -9.49
CA VAL A 71 1.29 -1.40 -10.28
C VAL A 71 0.05 -0.68 -10.85
N PRO A 72 -0.28 -0.87 -12.15
CA PRO A 72 -1.30 -0.11 -12.86
C PRO A 72 -2.74 -0.60 -12.63
N TYR A 73 -3.07 -1.06 -11.43
CA TYR A 73 -4.38 -1.63 -11.10
C TYR A 73 -4.91 -1.05 -9.80
N ALA A 74 -6.24 -1.02 -9.64
CA ALA A 74 -6.88 -1.00 -8.33
C ALA A 74 -7.03 -2.44 -7.82
N LEU A 75 -7.03 -2.61 -6.50
CA LEU A 75 -7.41 -3.87 -5.87
C LEU A 75 -8.93 -3.93 -5.68
N GLY A 76 -9.50 -5.12 -5.89
CA GLY A 76 -10.92 -5.36 -5.67
C GLY A 76 -11.28 -6.83 -5.82
N ASP A 77 -12.58 -7.11 -5.89
CA ASP A 77 -13.15 -8.46 -5.82
C ASP A 77 -13.16 -9.23 -7.16
N ARG A 78 -12.70 -8.59 -8.25
CA ARG A 78 -12.75 -9.15 -9.61
C ARG A 78 -11.66 -8.58 -10.51
N ASP A 79 -11.37 -9.32 -11.57
CA ASP A 79 -10.50 -8.84 -12.63
C ASP A 79 -11.28 -8.04 -13.67
N GLY A 80 -10.67 -6.96 -14.14
CA GLY A 80 -11.23 -6.09 -15.18
C GLY A 80 -10.15 -5.29 -15.89
N THR A 81 -10.52 -4.26 -16.65
CA THR A 81 -9.53 -3.47 -17.41
C THR A 81 -8.52 -2.76 -16.49
N TRP A 82 -8.97 -2.29 -15.34
CA TRP A 82 -8.19 -1.49 -14.39
C TRP A 82 -8.25 -2.03 -12.95
N MET A 83 -8.93 -3.16 -12.74
CA MET A 83 -9.08 -3.83 -11.45
C MET A 83 -8.41 -5.19 -11.49
N ARG A 84 -7.79 -5.60 -10.39
CA ARG A 84 -7.28 -6.95 -10.18
C ARG A 84 -7.65 -7.45 -8.80
N ARG A 85 -7.90 -8.75 -8.70
CA ARG A 85 -7.91 -9.43 -7.40
C ARG A 85 -6.48 -9.55 -6.88
N LEU A 86 -6.30 -9.39 -5.56
CA LEU A 86 -4.99 -9.53 -4.95
C LEU A 86 -4.53 -11.00 -4.94
N ASP A 87 -5.45 -11.95 -4.76
CA ASP A 87 -5.11 -13.37 -4.79
C ASP A 87 -4.49 -13.83 -6.12
N GLY A 88 -4.99 -13.32 -7.24
CA GLY A 88 -4.44 -13.56 -8.57
C GLY A 88 -3.09 -12.90 -8.84
N MET A 89 -2.61 -12.01 -7.97
CA MET A 89 -1.33 -11.32 -8.08
C MET A 89 -0.38 -11.64 -6.92
N TRP A 90 -0.80 -12.43 -5.94
CA TRP A 90 -0.11 -12.55 -4.66
C TRP A 90 1.35 -12.96 -4.83
N GLU A 91 1.60 -14.02 -5.59
CA GLU A 91 2.96 -14.55 -5.82
C GLU A 91 3.85 -13.61 -6.65
N ASP A 92 3.25 -12.68 -7.41
CA ASP A 92 3.99 -11.69 -8.19
C ASP A 92 4.45 -10.51 -7.32
N VAL A 93 3.74 -10.22 -6.23
CA VAL A 93 3.99 -9.01 -5.41
C VAL A 93 4.50 -9.32 -4.00
N VAL A 94 4.17 -10.50 -3.45
CA VAL A 94 4.56 -10.97 -2.12
C VAL A 94 5.55 -12.11 -2.24
N ALA A 95 6.75 -11.93 -1.69
CA ALA A 95 7.73 -12.99 -1.61
C ALA A 95 7.41 -13.95 -0.44
N PRO A 96 7.78 -15.25 -0.54
CA PRO A 96 7.52 -16.20 0.53
C PRO A 96 8.07 -15.73 1.89
N GLY A 97 7.19 -15.71 2.90
CA GLY A 97 7.55 -15.35 4.29
C GLY A 97 7.54 -13.85 4.60
N GLU A 98 7.25 -12.97 3.63
CA GLU A 98 7.07 -11.55 3.93
C GLU A 98 5.85 -11.32 4.83
N ARG A 99 6.02 -10.51 5.87
CA ARG A 99 4.90 -10.01 6.67
C ARG A 99 4.31 -8.78 6.03
N VAL A 100 3.03 -8.88 5.68
CA VAL A 100 2.36 -7.93 4.80
C VAL A 100 1.44 -7.01 5.59
N LEU A 101 1.62 -5.70 5.41
CA LEU A 101 0.57 -4.73 5.67
C LEU A 101 -0.21 -4.48 4.38
N LEU A 102 -1.53 -4.65 4.42
CA LEU A 102 -2.45 -4.09 3.44
C LEU A 102 -3.02 -2.76 3.93
N GLN A 103 -2.66 -1.65 3.26
CA GLN A 103 -3.20 -0.32 3.47
C GLN A 103 -4.23 -0.01 2.37
N VAL A 104 -5.47 0.26 2.76
CA VAL A 104 -6.57 0.65 1.84
C VAL A 104 -6.98 2.10 2.14
N ASP A 105 -6.83 3.00 1.16
CA ASP A 105 -7.09 4.43 1.41
C ASP A 105 -8.54 4.73 1.76
N GLU A 106 -9.49 4.08 1.08
CA GLU A 106 -10.93 4.26 1.27
C GLU A 106 -11.52 3.11 2.09
N VAL A 107 -12.08 3.41 3.26
CA VAL A 107 -12.75 2.41 4.13
C VAL A 107 -13.86 1.66 3.38
N ALA A 108 -14.58 2.35 2.50
CA ALA A 108 -15.66 1.76 1.72
C ALA A 108 -15.18 0.70 0.72
N GLU A 109 -13.91 0.74 0.33
CA GLU A 109 -13.30 -0.25 -0.58
C GLU A 109 -12.73 -1.45 0.17
N LEU A 110 -12.59 -1.40 1.49
CA LEU A 110 -11.99 -2.50 2.25
C LEU A 110 -12.71 -3.84 2.01
N PRO A 111 -14.06 -3.96 2.07
CA PRO A 111 -14.72 -5.26 1.92
C PRO A 111 -14.38 -5.94 0.59
N GLN A 112 -14.52 -5.23 -0.53
CA GLN A 112 -14.22 -5.75 -1.87
C GLN A 112 -12.72 -6.05 -2.06
N VAL A 113 -11.82 -5.28 -1.45
CA VAL A 113 -10.38 -5.58 -1.49
C VAL A 113 -10.08 -6.86 -0.71
N MET A 114 -10.71 -7.06 0.45
CA MET A 114 -10.56 -8.28 1.25
C MET A 114 -11.15 -9.50 0.54
N ASP A 115 -12.31 -9.36 -0.12
CA ASP A 115 -12.88 -10.42 -0.97
C ASP A 115 -11.95 -10.78 -2.14
N GLY A 116 -11.21 -9.79 -2.64
CA GLY A 116 -10.16 -9.93 -3.65
C GLY A 116 -8.86 -10.54 -3.13
N ALA A 117 -8.55 -10.41 -1.85
CA ALA A 117 -7.40 -11.07 -1.21
C ALA A 117 -7.61 -12.59 -1.08
N GLY A 118 -8.87 -13.04 -1.10
CA GLY A 118 -9.22 -14.44 -1.12
C GLY A 118 -8.58 -15.19 0.05
N VAL A 119 -7.97 -16.34 -0.25
CA VAL A 119 -7.30 -17.18 0.76
C VAL A 119 -6.12 -16.49 1.44
N PHE A 120 -5.48 -15.53 0.78
CA PHE A 120 -4.34 -14.80 1.33
C PHE A 120 -4.75 -13.68 2.29
N GLY A 121 -6.06 -13.44 2.47
CA GLY A 121 -6.54 -12.53 3.50
C GLY A 121 -6.08 -12.93 4.90
N ASP A 122 -5.94 -14.23 5.16
CA ASP A 122 -5.46 -14.77 6.45
C ASP A 122 -3.93 -14.62 6.62
N ASP A 123 -3.19 -14.43 5.54
CA ASP A 123 -1.73 -14.23 5.55
C ASP A 123 -1.33 -12.75 5.73
N LEU A 124 -2.30 -11.83 5.73
CA LEU A 124 -2.06 -10.42 6.01
C LEU A 124 -1.77 -10.24 7.50
N THR A 125 -0.55 -9.80 7.82
CA THR A 125 -0.12 -9.54 9.20
C THR A 125 -0.87 -8.35 9.80
N LEU A 126 -1.15 -7.33 8.98
CA LEU A 126 -1.89 -6.15 9.39
C LEU A 126 -2.75 -5.65 8.23
N VAL A 127 -3.95 -5.16 8.56
CA VAL A 127 -4.83 -4.48 7.61
C VAL A 127 -5.18 -3.11 8.18
N ARG A 128 -5.08 -2.07 7.36
CA ARG A 128 -5.37 -0.69 7.77
C ARG A 128 -6.20 0.01 6.72
N THR A 129 -7.01 0.95 7.20
CA THR A 129 -7.79 1.84 6.35
C THR A 129 -7.55 3.30 6.67
N GLY A 130 -7.75 4.14 5.66
CA GLY A 130 -7.95 5.57 5.83
C GLY A 130 -6.87 6.40 5.14
N ALA A 131 -7.33 7.40 4.38
CA ALA A 131 -6.49 8.31 3.64
C ALA A 131 -5.49 9.03 4.55
N ALA A 132 -4.23 9.01 4.14
CA ALA A 132 -3.21 9.87 4.69
C ALA A 132 -3.46 11.30 4.18
N ARG A 133 -4.44 12.02 4.77
CA ARG A 133 -4.92 13.33 4.26
C ARG A 133 -3.76 14.31 4.00
N GLU A 134 -3.76 14.94 2.81
CA GLU A 134 -2.72 15.80 2.20
C GLU A 134 -2.05 16.84 3.10
N ALA A 135 -2.66 17.28 4.20
CA ALA A 135 -1.98 18.14 5.18
C ALA A 135 -0.77 17.44 5.86
N ALA A 136 -0.58 16.15 5.61
CA ALA A 136 0.40 15.27 6.25
C ALA A 136 1.81 15.25 5.67
N PHE A 137 1.99 15.72 4.42
CA PHE A 137 3.22 15.46 3.69
C PHE A 137 3.76 16.61 2.84
N ALA A 138 3.21 17.82 3.03
CA ALA A 138 3.79 19.08 2.58
C ALA A 138 4.93 19.52 3.51
#